data_AF-A0A2A2MZX8-F1
#
_entry.id   AF-A0A2A2MZX8-F1
#
_cell.length_a   1.000
_cell.length_b   1.000
_cell.length_c   1.000
_cell.angle_alpha   90.00
_cell.angle_beta   90.00
_cell.angle_gamma   90.00
#
_symmetry.space_group_name_H-M   'P 1'
#
loop_
_entity.id
_entity.type
_entity.pdbx_description
1 polymer ?
#
loop_
_entity_poly.entity_id
_entity_poly.type
_entity_poly.pdbx_seq_one_letter_code
_entity_poly.pdbx_strand_id
1 'polypeptide(L)' 'MALSYDSLDVAQYTLAEMQAAFSAAAGYGTYVSAHAYTAKVVQRAINAGVKVIEHGQMTGEETAKMMFG' A
#
# COMPACT_ATOMS: atom_id res chain seq x y z
N MET A 1 3.63 -1.56 -12.45
CA MET A 1 3.71 -2.06 -13.84
C MET A 1 2.29 -2.43 -14.25
N ALA A 2 1.59 -1.58 -15.01
CA ALA A 2 0.23 -1.89 -15.46
C ALA A 2 0.31 -2.73 -16.73
N LEU A 3 -0.08 -4.00 -16.64
CA LEU A 3 -0.28 -4.84 -17.81
C LEU A 3 -1.71 -4.61 -18.32
N SER A 4 -2.00 -4.98 -19.57
CA SER A 4 -3.35 -4.84 -20.15
C SER A 4 -4.45 -5.56 -19.35
N TYR A 5 -4.07 -6.47 -18.46
CA TYR A 5 -4.94 -7.23 -17.57
C TYR A 5 -4.92 -6.74 -16.10
N ASP A 6 -4.13 -5.72 -15.78
CA ASP A 6 -3.90 -5.23 -14.42
C ASP A 6 -4.01 -3.69 -14.35
N SER A 7 -5.26 -3.23 -14.23
CA SER A 7 -5.58 -1.81 -14.16
C SER A 7 -5.06 -1.17 -12.87
N LEU A 8 -4.65 0.10 -12.95
CA LEU A 8 -4.04 0.85 -11.85
C LEU A 8 -4.94 1.03 -10.61
N ASP A 9 -6.25 0.86 -10.76
CA ASP A 9 -7.26 0.97 -9.71
C ASP A 9 -7.60 -0.37 -9.04
N VAL A 10 -7.05 -1.49 -9.54
CA VAL A 10 -7.22 -2.80 -8.93
C VAL A 10 -6.45 -2.84 -7.61
N ALA A 11 -7.19 -3.14 -6.54
CA ALA A 11 -6.60 -3.32 -5.22
C ALA A 11 -6.16 -4.78 -5.04
N GLN A 12 -4.93 -5.06 -5.45
CA GLN A 12 -4.28 -6.36 -5.27
C GLN A 12 -4.00 -6.65 -3.79
N TYR A 13 -4.00 -7.93 -3.45
CA TYR A 13 -3.93 -8.47 -2.10
C TYR A 13 -5.06 -8.01 -1.17
N THR A 14 -5.48 -8.94 -0.34
CA THR A 14 -6.36 -8.69 0.79
C THR A 14 -5.60 -7.99 1.91
N LEU A 15 -6.34 -7.37 2.83
CA LEU A 15 -5.75 -6.78 4.02
C LEU A 15 -4.96 -7.81 4.84
N ALA A 16 -5.50 -9.03 4.96
CA ALA A 16 -4.89 -10.12 5.72
C ALA A 16 -3.55 -10.57 5.11
N GLU A 17 -3.47 -10.70 3.78
CA GLU A 17 -2.22 -11.04 3.08
C GLU A 17 -1.15 -9.96 3.29
N MET A 18 -1.53 -8.67 3.23
CA MET A 18 -0.60 -7.57 3.48
C MET A 18 -0.13 -7.53 4.93
N GLN A 19 -1.03 -7.74 5.90
CA GLN A 19 -0.67 -7.81 7.32
C GLN A 19 0.27 -8.98 7.60
N ALA A 20 0.06 -10.14 6.95
CA ALA A 20 0.98 -11.27 7.06
C ALA A 20 2.39 -10.92 6.55
N ALA A 21 2.49 -10.23 5.41
CA ALA A 21 3.77 -9.75 4.89
C ALA A 21 4.45 -8.74 5.84
N PHE A 22 3.68 -7.81 6.40
CA PHE A 22 4.17 -6.87 7.41
C PHE A 22 4.69 -7.58 8.66
N SER A 23 3.91 -8.51 9.23
CA SER A 23 4.31 -9.27 10.42
C SER A 23 5.58 -10.08 10.18
N ALA A 24 5.73 -10.69 8.99
CA ALA A 24 6.95 -11.39 8.62
C ALA A 24 8.17 -10.44 8.57
N ALA A 25 8.05 -9.29 7.92
CA ALA A 25 9.13 -8.30 7.85
C ALA A 25 9.50 -7.72 9.23
N ALA A 26 8.48 -7.41 10.05
CA ALA A 26 8.67 -6.85 11.38
C ALA A 26 9.41 -7.82 12.32
N GLY A 27 9.21 -9.14 12.16
CA GLY A 27 9.96 -10.16 12.90
C GLY A 27 11.47 -10.12 12.68
N TYR A 28 11.91 -9.56 11.54
CA TYR A 28 13.32 -9.33 11.22
C TYR A 28 13.78 -7.89 11.51
N GLY A 29 12.95 -7.07 12.15
CA GLY A 29 13.25 -5.66 12.41
C GLY A 29 13.29 -4.80 11.15
N THR A 30 12.63 -5.23 10.07
CA THR A 30 12.52 -4.46 8.82
C THR A 30 11.06 -4.14 8.48
N TYR A 31 10.83 -3.54 7.32
CA TYR A 31 9.53 -3.05 6.87
C TYR A 31 9.20 -3.49 5.44
N VAL A 32 7.95 -3.25 5.05
CA VAL A 32 7.42 -3.49 3.70
C VAL A 32 7.18 -2.15 3.00
N SER A 33 7.50 -2.08 1.71
CA SER A 33 7.02 -1.05 0.78
C SER A 33 5.89 -1.62 -0.11
N ALA A 34 4.92 -0.78 -0.47
CA ALA A 34 3.84 -1.14 -1.39
C ALA A 34 3.83 -0.25 -2.61
N HIS A 35 3.73 -0.87 -3.78
CA HIS A 35 3.51 -0.21 -5.06
C HIS A 35 2.03 0.11 -5.24
N ALA A 36 1.65 1.39 -5.13
CA ALA A 36 0.24 1.79 -5.12
C ALA A 36 0.04 3.19 -5.71
N TYR A 37 -1.00 3.34 -6.53
CA TYR A 37 -1.30 4.59 -7.23
C TYR A 37 -2.49 5.34 -6.63
N THR A 38 -3.64 4.67 -6.53
CA THR A 38 -4.93 5.31 -6.21
C THR A 38 -5.18 5.42 -4.72
N ALA A 39 -6.00 6.40 -4.32
CA ALA A 39 -6.43 6.62 -2.94
C ALA A 39 -6.88 5.32 -2.25
N LYS A 40 -7.79 4.56 -2.88
CA LYS A 40 -8.33 3.30 -2.34
C LYS A 40 -7.24 2.29 -2.00
N VAL A 41 -6.25 2.13 -2.87
CA VAL A 41 -5.17 1.15 -2.69
C VAL A 41 -4.19 1.62 -1.62
N VAL A 42 -3.84 2.91 -1.64
CA VAL A 42 -2.91 3.50 -0.67
C VAL A 42 -3.49 3.49 0.74
N GLN A 43 -4.77 3.85 0.92
CA GLN A 43 -5.43 3.77 2.23
C GLN A 43 -5.44 2.35 2.79
N ARG A 44 -5.66 1.34 1.93
CA ARG A 44 -5.57 -0.07 2.34
C ARG A 44 -4.16 -0.44 2.80
N ALA A 45 -3.12 0.00 2.07
CA ALA A 45 -1.73 -0.25 2.44
C ALA A 45 -1.36 0.41 3.77
N ILE A 46 -1.80 1.66 4.01
CA ILE A 46 -1.60 2.36 5.29
C ILE A 46 -2.27 1.58 6.43
N ASN A 47 -3.53 1.17 6.26
CA ASN A 47 -4.26 0.38 7.25
C ASN A 47 -3.64 -1.01 7.51
N ALA A 48 -2.89 -1.56 6.54
CA ALA A 48 -2.16 -2.81 6.70
C ALA A 48 -0.85 -2.66 7.48
N GLY A 49 -0.36 -1.43 7.70
CA GLY A 49 0.89 -1.14 8.40
C GLY A 49 2.12 -0.96 7.48
N VAL A 50 1.91 -0.84 6.16
CA VAL A 50 2.99 -0.56 5.19
C VAL A 50 3.66 0.76 5.53
N LYS A 51 5.00 0.81 5.44
CA LYS A 51 5.78 1.99 5.83
C LYS A 51 6.20 2.89 4.68
N VAL A 52 6.26 2.34 3.46
CA VAL A 52 6.65 3.10 2.27
C VAL A 52 5.64 2.84 1.17
N ILE A 53 5.13 3.93 0.57
CA ILE A 53 4.25 3.88 -0.59
C ILE A 53 5.06 4.32 -1.81
N GLU A 54 5.23 3.43 -2.77
CA GLU A 54 5.87 3.72 -4.05
C GLU A 54 4.83 4.30 -5.02
N HIS A 55 5.24 5.32 -5.78
CA HIS A 55 4.44 6.07 -6.77
C HIS A 55 3.41 7.05 -6.20
N GLY A 56 2.28 6.59 -5.68
CA GLY A 56 1.29 7.41 -4.98
C GLY A 56 0.74 8.63 -5.72
N GLN A 57 0.88 8.76 -7.05
CA GLN A 57 0.53 10.01 -7.75
C GLN A 57 -0.99 10.29 -7.82
N MET A 58 -1.84 9.30 -7.49
CA MET A 58 -3.30 9.37 -7.63
C MET A 58 -4.04 9.27 -6.27
N THR A 59 -3.41 9.69 -5.17
CA THR A 59 -3.94 9.53 -3.80
C THR A 59 -4.85 10.66 -3.33
N GLY A 60 -4.60 11.89 -3.79
CA GLY A 60 -5.28 13.09 -3.29
C GLY A 60 -4.83 13.52 -1.88
N GLU A 61 -5.30 14.69 -1.46
CA GLU A 61 -4.85 15.36 -0.21
C GLU A 61 -5.26 14.59 1.06
N GLU A 62 -6.48 14.07 1.12
CA GLU A 62 -6.99 13.32 2.28
C GLU A 62 -6.11 12.10 2.59
N THR A 63 -5.84 11.29 1.57
CA THR A 63 -4.97 10.11 1.69
C THR A 63 -3.53 10.51 2.01
N ALA A 64 -3.03 11.61 1.45
CA ALA A 64 -1.69 12.11 1.76
C ALA A 64 -1.55 12.47 3.25
N LYS A 65 -2.58 13.07 3.87
CA LYS A 65 -2.59 13.36 5.31
C LYS A 65 -2.47 12.11 6.17
N MET A 66 -3.03 10.98 5.73
CA MET A 66 -2.89 9.70 6.45
C MET A 66 -1.44 9.18 6.50
N MET A 67 -0.55 9.64 5.60
CA MET A 67 0.86 9.20 5.58
C MET A 67 1.72 9.86 6.66
N PHE A 68 1.25 10.97 7.25
CA PHE A 68 2.00 11.77 8.22
C PHE A 68 1.50 11.60 9.67
N GLY A 69 0.58 10.65 9.91
CA GLY A 69 0.11 10.26 11.24
C GLY A 69 0.91 9.12 11.83
#